data_AF-A0A5F9DGY5-F1
#
_entry.id   AF-A0A5F9DGY5-F1
#
_cell.length_a   1.000
_cell.length_b   1.000
_cell.length_c   1.000
_cell.angle_alpha   90.00
_cell.angle_beta   90.00
_cell.angle_gamma   90.00
#
_symmetry.space_group_name_H-M   'P 1'
#
loop_
_entity.id
_entity.type
_entity.pdbx_description
1 polymer ?
#
loop_
_entity_poly.entity_id
_entity_poly.type
_entity_poly.pdbx_seq_one_letter_code
_entity_poly.pdbx_strand_id
1 'polypeptide(L)'
;MAQASRGTIESVSRELASVAHALSLPAESYGKDPDIEMAWGWRPMQHAEVCYKLISSVDPQFLKLTKVDDQIYSEFQKIFEKLKIDVLDPEELKPESAKEKRRPFCLKFKGIVEDFIYGTLLQLDCTQSYTEENTIFAPKIQFLAIETARNQEGCNKAVYISVQHKGEKAGVSGGEQEKAEKKEEKGANSGGKKEEGVAREGEKEETAKEGEKEKEADKEI
;
A
#
# COMPACT_ATOMS: atom_id res chain seq x y z
N MET A 1 -21.51 -51.15 15.71
CA MET A 1 -21.40 -49.68 15.49
C MET A 1 -20.76 -49.30 14.14
N ALA A 2 -20.88 -50.11 13.07
CA ALA A 2 -20.09 -49.90 11.86
C ALA A 2 -20.62 -48.85 10.85
N GLN A 3 -21.91 -48.48 10.93
CA GLN A 3 -22.54 -47.62 9.91
C GLN A 3 -22.23 -46.13 10.08
N ALA A 4 -22.09 -45.63 11.32
CA ALA A 4 -21.87 -44.20 11.58
C ALA A 4 -20.58 -43.66 10.92
N SER A 5 -19.48 -44.42 10.99
CA SER A 5 -18.20 -44.00 10.41
C SER A 5 -18.21 -43.87 8.89
N ARG A 6 -19.13 -44.54 8.19
CA ARG A 6 -19.17 -44.54 6.72
C ARG A 6 -19.83 -43.28 6.17
N GLY A 7 -20.94 -42.84 6.77
CA GLY A 7 -21.64 -41.62 6.35
C GLY A 7 -20.77 -40.36 6.49
N THR A 8 -19.96 -40.26 7.55
CA THR A 8 -19.02 -39.14 7.73
C THR A 8 -17.96 -39.10 6.63
N ILE A 9 -17.40 -40.26 6.24
CA ILE A 9 -16.37 -40.33 5.18
C ILE A 9 -16.97 -39.99 3.80
N GLU A 10 -18.19 -40.48 3.51
CA GLU A 10 -18.89 -40.17 2.26
C GLU A 10 -19.30 -38.67 2.19
N SER A 11 -19.66 -38.03 3.32
CA SER A 11 -19.91 -36.57 3.39
C SER A 11 -18.64 -35.76 3.11
N VAL A 12 -17.55 -36.03 3.85
CA VAL A 12 -16.28 -35.31 3.70
C VAL A 12 -15.70 -35.52 2.29
N SER A 13 -15.84 -36.71 1.71
CA SER A 13 -15.44 -36.97 0.31
C SER A 13 -16.26 -36.16 -0.69
N ARG A 14 -17.55 -35.90 -0.40
CA ARG A 14 -18.44 -35.08 -1.24
C ARG A 14 -18.10 -33.59 -1.14
N GLU A 15 -17.80 -33.10 0.06
CA GLU A 15 -17.33 -31.73 0.30
C GLU A 15 -15.97 -31.49 -0.38
N LEU A 16 -15.00 -32.39 -0.20
CA LEU A 16 -13.70 -32.32 -0.88
C LEU A 16 -13.83 -32.38 -2.41
N ALA A 17 -14.74 -33.21 -2.95
CA ALA A 17 -15.02 -33.25 -4.39
C ALA A 17 -15.66 -31.94 -4.88
N SER A 18 -16.54 -31.32 -4.08
CA SER A 18 -17.14 -30.02 -4.41
C SER A 18 -16.12 -28.88 -4.39
N VAL A 19 -15.20 -28.88 -3.42
CA VAL A 19 -14.10 -27.90 -3.34
C VAL A 19 -13.11 -28.11 -4.49
N ALA A 20 -12.72 -29.35 -4.78
CA ALA A 20 -11.83 -29.66 -5.91
C ALA A 20 -12.48 -29.30 -7.26
N HIS A 21 -13.79 -29.52 -7.42
CA HIS A 21 -14.52 -29.09 -8.61
C HIS A 21 -14.54 -27.57 -8.73
N ALA A 22 -14.88 -26.83 -7.67
CA ALA A 22 -14.85 -25.37 -7.67
C ALA A 22 -13.47 -24.84 -8.08
N LEU A 23 -12.41 -25.33 -7.44
CA LEU A 23 -11.01 -25.00 -7.72
C LEU A 23 -10.52 -25.37 -9.13
N SER A 24 -11.28 -26.16 -9.90
CA SER A 24 -10.94 -26.56 -11.28
C SER A 24 -11.52 -25.64 -12.36
N LEU A 25 -12.42 -24.71 -12.01
CA LEU A 25 -13.08 -23.84 -12.97
C LEU A 25 -12.24 -22.58 -13.31
N PRO A 26 -12.41 -21.96 -14.50
CA PRO A 26 -11.69 -20.74 -14.89
C PRO A 26 -11.93 -19.56 -13.94
N ALA A 27 -10.98 -18.62 -13.87
CA ALA A 27 -11.05 -17.47 -12.98
C ALA A 27 -12.30 -16.59 -13.23
N GLU A 28 -12.77 -16.53 -14.47
CA GLU A 28 -13.96 -15.79 -14.90
C GLU A 28 -15.29 -16.46 -14.53
N SER A 29 -15.26 -17.73 -14.10
CA SER A 29 -16.46 -18.49 -13.72
C SER A 29 -16.82 -18.37 -12.24
N TYR A 30 -15.85 -17.96 -11.40
CA TYR A 30 -16.16 -17.33 -10.14
C TYR A 30 -16.73 -15.95 -10.49
N GLY A 31 -18.03 -15.76 -10.27
CA GLY A 31 -18.63 -14.43 -10.36
C GLY A 31 -18.03 -13.49 -9.31
N LYS A 32 -18.53 -12.24 -9.27
CA LYS A 32 -18.29 -11.33 -8.15
C LYS A 32 -19.01 -11.83 -6.90
N ASP A 33 -18.44 -12.85 -6.30
CA ASP A 33 -18.90 -13.47 -5.07
C ASP A 33 -18.45 -12.58 -3.89
N PRO A 34 -19.38 -12.09 -3.05
CA PRO A 34 -19.06 -11.15 -1.98
C PRO A 34 -18.17 -11.78 -0.89
N ASP A 35 -18.21 -13.09 -0.69
CA ASP A 35 -17.31 -13.77 0.25
C ASP A 35 -15.89 -13.88 -0.32
N ILE A 36 -15.75 -14.03 -1.65
CA ILE A 36 -14.45 -13.96 -2.33
C ILE A 36 -13.90 -12.53 -2.32
N GLU A 37 -14.69 -11.51 -2.67
CA GLU A 37 -14.26 -10.10 -2.62
C GLU A 37 -13.89 -9.68 -1.18
N MET A 38 -14.68 -10.09 -0.17
CA MET A 38 -14.35 -9.88 1.25
C MET A 38 -13.05 -10.59 1.67
N ALA A 39 -12.85 -11.85 1.28
CA ALA A 39 -11.61 -12.57 1.59
C ALA A 39 -10.38 -11.95 0.90
N TRP A 40 -10.54 -11.45 -0.33
CA TRP A 40 -9.51 -10.74 -1.10
C TRP A 40 -9.16 -9.38 -0.51
N GLY A 41 -10.08 -8.68 0.16
CA GLY A 41 -9.79 -7.45 0.91
C GLY A 41 -9.16 -7.72 2.29
N TRP A 42 -9.72 -8.67 3.03
CA TRP A 42 -9.33 -8.98 4.40
C TRP A 42 -7.88 -9.47 4.53
N ARG A 43 -7.42 -10.34 3.61
CA ARG A 43 -6.07 -10.91 3.65
C ARG A 43 -4.94 -9.86 3.48
N PRO A 44 -4.98 -8.95 2.49
CA PRO A 44 -4.08 -7.79 2.41
C PRO A 44 -4.09 -6.91 3.68
N MET A 45 -5.25 -6.71 4.31
CA MET A 45 -5.35 -5.94 5.57
C MET A 45 -4.65 -6.65 6.74
N GLN A 46 -4.87 -7.96 6.92
CA GLN A 46 -4.15 -8.76 7.93
C GLN A 46 -2.64 -8.72 7.70
N HIS A 47 -2.20 -8.80 6.44
CA HIS A 47 -0.78 -8.71 6.07
C HIS A 47 -0.18 -7.33 6.45
N ALA A 48 -0.87 -6.24 6.10
CA ALA A 48 -0.47 -4.87 6.47
C ALA A 48 -0.32 -4.69 7.98
N GLU A 49 -1.30 -5.17 8.75
CA GLU A 49 -1.31 -5.07 10.22
C GLU A 49 -0.13 -5.82 10.84
N VAL A 50 0.20 -7.02 10.34
CA VAL A 50 1.35 -7.82 10.80
C VAL A 50 2.68 -7.14 10.43
N CYS A 51 2.83 -6.67 9.19
CA CYS A 51 4.04 -5.96 8.76
C CYS A 51 4.28 -4.68 9.57
N TYR A 52 3.23 -3.87 9.79
CA TYR A 52 3.32 -2.66 10.60
C TYR A 52 3.72 -2.95 12.05
N LYS A 53 3.18 -4.03 12.65
CA LYS A 53 3.59 -4.49 13.99
C LYS A 53 5.05 -4.92 14.05
N LEU A 54 5.57 -5.58 13.00
CA LEU A 54 6.97 -5.99 12.95
C LEU A 54 7.92 -4.78 12.89
N ILE A 55 7.72 -3.84 11.96
CA ILE A 55 8.61 -2.66 11.79
C ILE A 55 8.52 -1.65 12.96
N SER A 56 7.45 -1.70 13.76
CA SER A 56 7.32 -0.86 14.96
C SER A 56 7.85 -1.52 16.24
N SER A 57 7.85 -2.85 16.31
CA SER A 57 8.26 -3.61 17.51
C SER A 57 9.73 -4.04 17.49
N VAL A 58 10.33 -4.18 16.32
CA VAL A 58 11.72 -4.63 16.13
C VAL A 58 12.45 -3.66 15.21
N ASP A 59 13.75 -3.43 15.47
CA ASP A 59 14.60 -2.59 14.62
C ASP A 59 14.61 -3.08 13.16
N PRO A 60 14.06 -2.32 12.19
CA PRO A 60 13.86 -2.78 10.82
C PRO A 60 15.15 -3.16 10.10
N GLN A 61 16.31 -2.61 10.49
CA GLN A 61 17.60 -2.92 9.86
C GLN A 61 18.07 -4.36 10.11
N PHE A 62 17.49 -5.05 11.10
CA PHE A 62 17.74 -6.46 11.39
C PHE A 62 16.54 -7.37 11.04
N LEU A 63 15.44 -6.80 10.55
CA LEU A 63 14.21 -7.51 10.21
C LEU A 63 14.29 -8.07 8.78
N LYS A 64 14.53 -9.39 8.67
CA LYS A 64 14.29 -10.13 7.42
C LYS A 64 12.84 -10.58 7.33
N LEU A 65 12.19 -10.26 6.22
CA LEU A 65 10.81 -10.63 5.88
C LEU A 65 10.76 -12.03 5.23
N THR A 66 11.82 -12.44 4.53
CA THR A 66 11.97 -13.78 3.96
C THR A 66 13.40 -14.32 4.08
N LYS A 67 13.58 -15.59 3.69
CA LYS A 67 14.90 -16.24 3.60
C LYS A 67 15.73 -15.78 2.39
N VAL A 68 15.16 -14.98 1.47
CA VAL A 68 15.76 -14.61 0.19
C VAL A 68 15.77 -13.09 -0.05
N ASP A 69 15.56 -12.28 0.98
CA ASP A 69 15.51 -10.81 0.91
C ASP A 69 16.72 -10.21 0.20
N ASP A 70 17.91 -10.76 0.45
CA ASP A 70 19.17 -10.32 -0.17
C ASP A 70 19.15 -10.49 -1.70
N GLN A 71 18.48 -11.55 -2.19
CA GLN A 71 18.24 -11.79 -3.61
C GLN A 71 17.10 -10.90 -4.16
N ILE A 72 16.02 -10.72 -3.40
CA ILE A 72 14.90 -9.86 -3.80
C ILE A 72 15.40 -8.42 -4.03
N TYR A 73 16.12 -7.85 -3.04
CA TYR A 73 16.71 -6.51 -3.11
C TYR A 73 17.73 -6.39 -4.25
N SER A 74 18.64 -7.36 -4.40
CA SER A 74 19.62 -7.38 -5.48
C SER A 74 19.00 -7.41 -6.88
N GLU A 75 17.87 -8.09 -7.07
CA GLU A 75 17.15 -8.10 -8.35
C GLU A 75 16.23 -6.87 -8.53
N PHE A 76 15.76 -6.28 -7.44
CA PHE A 76 14.95 -5.07 -7.44
C PHE A 76 15.76 -3.85 -7.87
N GLN A 77 16.93 -3.61 -7.25
CA GLN A 77 17.79 -2.47 -7.61
C GLN A 77 18.21 -2.49 -9.08
N LYS A 78 18.48 -3.66 -9.67
CA LYS A 78 18.81 -3.81 -11.11
C LYS A 78 17.71 -3.35 -12.07
N ILE A 79 16.47 -3.23 -11.61
CA ILE A 79 15.29 -2.92 -12.42
C ILE A 79 14.69 -1.56 -12.05
N PHE A 80 14.84 -1.16 -10.79
CA PHE A 80 14.24 0.03 -10.17
C PHE A 80 15.29 0.96 -9.52
N GLU A 81 16.53 0.98 -10.02
CA GLU A 81 17.67 1.79 -9.55
C GLU A 81 17.37 3.27 -9.24
N LYS A 82 16.36 3.85 -9.91
CA LYS A 82 15.97 5.26 -9.78
C LYS A 82 14.65 5.49 -9.01
N LEU A 83 13.98 4.42 -8.58
CA LEU A 83 12.73 4.51 -7.84
C LEU A 83 13.02 5.00 -6.42
N LYS A 84 12.34 6.05 -5.98
CA LYS A 84 12.33 6.45 -4.58
C LYS A 84 11.54 5.44 -3.75
N ILE A 85 12.13 4.96 -2.65
CA ILE A 85 11.50 3.95 -1.78
C ILE A 85 10.89 4.56 -0.51
N ASP A 86 11.24 5.79 -0.14
CA ASP A 86 10.70 6.52 1.00
C ASP A 86 9.25 6.94 0.72
N VAL A 87 9.06 7.72 -0.35
CA VAL A 87 7.76 8.17 -0.86
C VAL A 87 7.63 7.75 -2.31
N LEU A 88 6.77 6.76 -2.55
CA LEU A 88 6.52 6.13 -3.85
C LEU A 88 5.49 6.93 -4.65
N ASP A 89 5.75 7.14 -5.94
CA ASP A 89 4.74 7.66 -6.89
C ASP A 89 3.81 6.52 -7.37
N PRO A 90 2.49 6.59 -7.14
CA PRO A 90 1.53 5.63 -7.70
C PRO A 90 1.65 5.44 -9.22
N GLU A 91 2.02 6.48 -9.96
CA GLU A 91 2.12 6.49 -11.42
C GLU A 91 3.49 5.99 -11.93
N GLU A 92 4.48 5.79 -11.06
CA GLU A 92 5.64 4.93 -11.35
C GLU A 92 5.33 3.45 -11.01
N LEU A 93 4.37 3.20 -10.10
CA LEU A 93 4.01 1.86 -9.63
C LEU A 93 2.95 1.13 -10.49
N LYS A 94 2.01 1.87 -11.11
CA LYS A 94 0.89 1.30 -11.90
C LYS A 94 1.05 1.17 -13.43
N PRO A 95 1.97 1.84 -14.15
CA PRO A 95 1.80 2.08 -15.59
C PRO A 95 2.17 0.87 -16.46
N GLU A 96 1.58 0.79 -17.66
CA GLU A 96 1.81 -0.30 -18.62
C GLU A 96 3.30 -0.51 -18.97
N SER A 97 4.06 0.57 -19.12
CA SER A 97 5.51 0.56 -19.36
C SER A 97 6.31 -0.06 -18.19
N ALA A 98 5.82 0.07 -16.95
CA ALA A 98 6.41 -0.59 -15.80
C ALA A 98 5.94 -2.04 -15.66
N LYS A 99 4.72 -2.41 -16.11
CA LYS A 99 4.23 -3.80 -16.10
C LYS A 99 5.12 -4.73 -16.92
N GLU A 100 5.71 -4.27 -18.02
CA GLU A 100 6.69 -5.05 -18.81
C GLU A 100 7.97 -5.38 -18.04
N LYS A 101 8.41 -4.52 -17.12
CA LYS A 101 9.57 -4.78 -16.24
C LYS A 101 9.18 -5.57 -14.97
N ARG A 102 8.01 -5.27 -14.41
CA ARG A 102 7.45 -5.92 -13.20
C ARG A 102 7.14 -7.39 -13.44
N ARG A 103 6.53 -7.76 -14.57
CA ARG A 103 6.16 -9.16 -14.87
C ARG A 103 7.37 -10.12 -14.85
N PRO A 104 8.49 -9.86 -15.57
CA PRO A 104 9.72 -10.64 -15.44
C PRO A 104 10.32 -10.64 -14.04
N PHE A 105 10.31 -9.51 -13.33
CA PHE A 105 10.78 -9.44 -11.95
C PHE A 105 10.01 -10.41 -11.04
N CYS A 106 8.68 -10.31 -11.02
CA CYS A 106 7.84 -11.20 -10.22
C CYS A 106 8.09 -12.67 -10.57
N LEU A 107 8.13 -13.02 -11.85
CA LEU A 107 8.29 -14.41 -12.31
C LEU A 107 9.62 -15.06 -11.90
N LYS A 108 10.69 -14.30 -11.64
CA LYS A 108 11.95 -14.83 -11.09
C LYS A 108 11.78 -15.50 -9.72
N PHE A 109 10.76 -15.12 -8.95
CA PHE A 109 10.50 -15.63 -7.60
C PHE A 109 9.40 -16.69 -7.55
N LYS A 110 8.84 -17.10 -8.70
CA LYS A 110 7.84 -18.17 -8.79
C LYS A 110 8.43 -19.49 -8.24
N GLY A 111 7.89 -19.99 -7.13
CA GLY A 111 8.39 -21.20 -6.47
C GLY A 111 9.59 -20.98 -5.54
N ILE A 112 10.10 -19.74 -5.43
CA ILE A 112 11.09 -19.33 -4.42
C ILE A 112 10.36 -18.64 -3.25
N VAL A 113 9.43 -17.74 -3.58
CA VAL A 113 8.56 -17.06 -2.63
C VAL A 113 7.16 -17.66 -2.75
N GLU A 114 6.66 -18.19 -1.63
CA GLU A 114 5.28 -18.65 -1.49
C GLU A 114 4.31 -17.48 -1.74
N ASP A 115 3.27 -17.70 -2.54
CA ASP A 115 2.25 -16.71 -2.88
C ASP A 115 2.80 -15.38 -3.45
N PHE A 116 3.91 -15.42 -4.20
CA PHE A 116 4.62 -14.25 -4.73
C PHE A 116 3.76 -13.21 -5.50
N ILE A 117 2.67 -13.64 -6.15
CA ILE A 117 1.70 -12.77 -6.87
C ILE A 117 0.48 -12.35 -6.04
N TYR A 118 0.34 -12.84 -4.81
CA TYR A 118 -0.85 -12.61 -4.00
C TYR A 118 -1.00 -11.14 -3.60
N GLY A 119 -2.24 -10.71 -3.35
CA GLY A 119 -2.58 -9.34 -2.97
C GLY A 119 -1.99 -8.93 -1.63
N THR A 120 -1.33 -7.79 -1.60
CA THR A 120 -0.82 -7.13 -0.39
C THR A 120 -1.09 -5.64 -0.46
N LEU A 121 -1.24 -5.00 0.70
CA LEU A 121 -1.27 -3.54 0.78
C LEU A 121 0.17 -3.03 0.95
N LEU A 122 0.51 -1.95 0.24
CA LEU A 122 1.80 -1.28 0.29
C LEU A 122 1.59 0.20 0.58
N GLN A 123 2.31 0.72 1.57
CA GLN A 123 2.30 2.15 1.93
C GLN A 123 3.09 2.95 0.89
N LEU A 124 2.55 4.08 0.41
CA LEU A 124 3.22 5.00 -0.51
C LEU A 124 4.35 5.74 0.20
N ASP A 125 4.04 6.42 1.30
CA ASP A 125 4.96 7.00 2.27
C ASP A 125 5.14 6.03 3.46
N CYS A 126 6.37 5.59 3.72
CA CYS A 126 6.71 4.68 4.82
C CYS A 126 6.65 5.32 6.22
N THR A 127 6.62 6.64 6.32
CA THR A 127 6.56 7.36 7.61
C THR A 127 5.14 7.53 8.14
N GLN A 128 4.15 7.38 7.26
CA GLN A 128 2.73 7.48 7.57
C GLN A 128 2.10 6.12 7.90
N SER A 129 0.85 6.10 8.37
CA SER A 129 0.10 4.86 8.62
C SER A 129 -0.54 4.31 7.33
N TYR A 130 -1.06 3.08 7.38
CA TYR A 130 -1.97 2.58 6.34
C TYR A 130 -3.30 3.36 6.40
N THR A 131 -3.58 4.17 5.37
CA THR A 131 -4.86 4.88 5.14
C THR A 131 -5.30 4.64 3.68
N GLU A 132 -6.51 5.04 3.30
CA GLU A 132 -6.99 4.85 1.91
C GLU A 132 -6.12 5.63 0.90
N GLU A 133 -5.66 6.82 1.29
CA GLU A 133 -4.86 7.73 0.47
C GLU A 133 -3.38 7.31 0.41
N ASN A 134 -2.84 6.77 1.51
CA ASN A 134 -1.44 6.34 1.59
C ASN A 134 -1.21 4.88 1.18
N THR A 135 -2.23 4.15 0.72
CA THR A 135 -2.12 2.71 0.45
C THR A 135 -2.46 2.35 -0.99
N ILE A 136 -1.66 1.47 -1.59
CA ILE A 136 -2.02 0.81 -2.86
C ILE A 136 -1.99 -0.71 -2.73
N PHE A 137 -2.76 -1.39 -3.59
CA PHE A 137 -2.68 -2.83 -3.77
C PHE A 137 -1.46 -3.17 -4.64
N ALA A 138 -0.62 -4.10 -4.16
CA ALA A 138 0.58 -4.57 -4.84
C ALA A 138 0.73 -6.11 -4.71
N PRO A 139 1.36 -6.79 -5.68
CA PRO A 139 1.75 -8.19 -5.51
C PRO A 139 2.74 -8.36 -4.36
N LYS A 140 2.63 -9.45 -3.59
CA LYS A 140 3.47 -9.80 -2.43
C LYS A 140 4.97 -9.61 -2.70
N ILE A 141 5.47 -10.02 -3.87
CA ILE A 141 6.88 -9.85 -4.24
C ILE A 141 7.30 -8.39 -4.49
N GLN A 142 6.38 -7.53 -4.96
CA GLN A 142 6.63 -6.09 -5.08
C GLN A 142 6.64 -5.42 -3.69
N PHE A 143 5.71 -5.80 -2.81
CA PHE A 143 5.75 -5.38 -1.40
C PHE A 143 7.08 -5.77 -0.76
N LEU A 144 7.44 -7.05 -0.80
CA LEU A 144 8.67 -7.57 -0.18
C LEU A 144 9.92 -6.87 -0.70
N ALA A 145 9.98 -6.54 -1.98
CA ALA A 145 11.14 -5.85 -2.57
C ALA A 145 11.31 -4.43 -2.04
N ILE A 146 10.23 -3.65 -2.02
CA ILE A 146 10.22 -2.27 -1.55
C ILE A 146 10.42 -2.21 -0.03
N GLU A 147 9.76 -3.09 0.71
CA GLU A 147 9.86 -3.11 2.18
C GLU A 147 11.22 -3.64 2.66
N THR A 148 11.85 -4.58 1.93
CA THR A 148 13.25 -4.96 2.16
C THR A 148 14.19 -3.78 1.92
N ALA A 149 13.97 -2.99 0.86
CA ALA A 149 14.78 -1.81 0.58
C ALA A 149 14.63 -0.77 1.70
N ARG A 150 13.39 -0.48 2.14
CA ARG A 150 13.09 0.41 3.28
C ARG A 150 13.71 -0.03 4.60
N ASN A 151 13.83 -1.34 4.83
CA ASN A 151 14.52 -1.91 5.98
C ASN A 151 16.04 -1.70 5.89
N GLN A 152 16.66 -1.97 4.74
CA GLN A 152 18.11 -1.86 4.56
C GLN A 152 18.61 -0.40 4.50
N GLU A 153 17.93 0.45 3.74
CA GLU A 153 18.24 1.88 3.59
C GLU A 153 17.77 2.70 4.81
N GLY A 154 16.99 2.10 5.72
CA GLY A 154 16.64 2.66 7.02
C GLY A 154 15.42 3.58 7.03
N CYS A 155 14.67 3.70 5.92
CA CYS A 155 13.44 4.49 5.85
C CYS A 155 12.43 4.10 6.95
N ASN A 156 12.25 2.79 7.18
CA ASN A 156 11.36 2.26 8.21
C ASN A 156 11.83 2.52 9.66
N LYS A 157 13.09 2.93 9.87
CA LYS A 157 13.65 3.24 11.20
C LYS A 157 12.90 4.38 11.89
N ALA A 158 12.33 5.32 11.11
CA ALA A 158 11.51 6.42 11.62
C ALA A 158 10.26 5.91 12.34
N VAL A 159 9.57 4.90 11.79
CA VAL A 159 8.39 4.28 12.40
C VAL A 159 8.75 3.65 13.73
N TYR A 160 9.78 2.79 13.76
CA TYR A 160 10.31 2.17 14.98
C TYR A 160 10.60 3.22 16.07
N ILE A 161 11.44 4.21 15.78
CA ILE A 161 11.83 5.27 16.73
C ILE A 161 10.60 6.04 17.25
N SER A 162 9.64 6.37 16.38
CA SER A 162 8.44 7.12 16.77
C SER A 162 7.56 6.35 17.76
N VAL A 163 7.50 5.02 17.63
CA VAL A 163 6.70 4.16 18.51
C VAL A 163 7.38 3.96 19.86
N GLN A 164 8.70 3.71 19.89
CA GLN A 164 9.44 3.53 21.15
C GLN A 164 9.35 4.79 22.04
N HIS A 165 9.63 5.98 21.49
CA HIS A 165 9.53 7.24 22.25
C HIS A 165 8.10 7.60 22.69
N LYS A 166 7.07 7.07 21.99
CA LYS A 166 5.66 7.23 22.40
C LYS A 166 5.31 6.30 23.58
N GLY A 167 5.95 5.14 23.68
CA GLY A 167 5.90 4.27 24.85
C GLY A 167 6.57 4.89 26.08
N GLU A 168 7.79 5.43 25.93
CA GLU A 168 8.53 6.07 27.02
C GLU A 168 7.74 7.23 27.67
N LYS A 169 7.09 8.07 26.86
CA LYS A 169 6.29 9.21 27.37
C LYS A 169 4.98 8.81 28.07
N ALA A 170 4.56 7.55 28.00
CA ALA A 170 3.45 7.03 28.81
C ALA A 170 3.90 6.52 30.20
N GLY A 171 5.20 6.32 30.42
CA GLY A 171 5.75 5.72 31.64
C GLY A 171 6.11 6.70 32.77
N VAL A 172 6.04 8.02 32.54
CA VAL A 172 6.54 9.04 33.48
C VAL A 172 5.49 10.11 33.78
N SER A 173 4.58 9.80 34.70
CA SER A 173 3.67 10.77 35.35
C SER A 173 3.64 10.57 36.88
N GLY A 174 4.82 10.64 37.50
CA GLY A 174 5.00 10.58 38.95
C GLY A 174 6.16 11.47 39.39
N GLY A 175 5.84 12.68 39.85
CA GLY A 175 6.80 13.69 40.31
C GLY A 175 6.15 15.08 40.33
N GLU A 176 6.15 15.74 41.48
CA GLU A 176 5.48 17.04 41.67
C GLU A 176 6.24 18.21 41.01
N GLN A 177 5.50 19.26 40.64
CA GLN A 177 6.03 20.62 40.57
C GLN A 177 5.11 21.57 41.35
N GLU A 178 5.64 22.16 42.43
CA GLU A 178 4.95 23.17 43.23
C GLU A 178 5.47 24.57 42.87
N LYS A 179 4.56 25.56 42.82
CA LYS A 179 4.82 27.03 42.75
C LYS A 179 5.54 27.56 41.49
N ALA A 180 5.38 28.83 41.08
CA ALA A 180 4.72 29.97 41.74
C ALA A 180 3.97 30.88 40.73
N GLU A 181 3.01 31.67 41.22
CA GLU A 181 2.37 32.76 40.46
C GLU A 181 3.23 34.04 40.43
N LYS A 182 3.10 34.85 39.36
CA LYS A 182 2.97 36.31 39.51
C LYS A 182 2.17 36.94 38.35
N LYS A 183 1.48 38.05 38.63
CA LYS A 183 0.58 38.79 37.72
C LYS A 183 1.23 40.06 37.12
N GLU A 184 0.43 40.73 36.28
CA GLU A 184 0.44 42.17 35.88
C GLU A 184 1.31 42.57 34.66
N GLU A 185 0.92 43.53 33.79
CA GLU A 185 -0.42 43.96 33.29
C GLU A 185 -0.27 44.95 32.09
N LYS A 186 -1.40 45.29 31.41
CA LYS A 186 -1.67 46.49 30.56
C LYS A 186 -0.99 46.70 29.19
N GLY A 187 -1.72 47.43 28.31
CA GLY A 187 -1.24 48.04 27.05
C GLY A 187 -1.54 47.23 25.78
N ALA A 188 -2.64 47.36 25.01
CA ALA A 188 -3.68 48.39 24.79
C ALA A 188 -3.49 49.36 23.59
N ASN A 189 -4.09 48.98 22.45
CA ASN A 189 -4.77 49.81 21.44
C ASN A 189 -4.01 50.37 20.19
N SER A 190 -4.78 50.52 19.10
CA SER A 190 -4.51 51.15 17.77
C SER A 190 -3.37 50.55 16.93
N GLY A 191 -3.51 50.29 15.61
CA GLY A 191 -4.60 50.56 14.65
C GLY A 191 -4.27 51.74 13.72
N GLY A 192 -4.50 51.70 12.41
CA GLY A 192 -5.08 50.69 11.50
C GLY A 192 -5.33 51.34 10.12
N LYS A 193 -5.91 50.63 9.13
CA LYS A 193 -6.50 51.16 7.86
C LYS A 193 -5.58 52.05 6.95
N LYS A 194 -5.68 52.06 5.61
CA LYS A 194 -6.77 51.72 4.67
C LYS A 194 -6.22 51.72 3.21
N GLU A 195 -6.78 50.92 2.31
CA GLU A 195 -7.11 51.22 0.87
C GLU A 195 -5.99 51.77 -0.08
N GLU A 196 -6.10 51.86 -1.42
CA GLU A 196 -7.17 51.58 -2.40
C GLU A 196 -6.58 51.23 -3.81
N GLY A 197 -7.43 50.86 -4.80
CA GLY A 197 -7.05 50.63 -6.22
C GLY A 197 -7.14 49.15 -6.65
N VAL A 198 -8.04 48.66 -7.54
CA VAL A 198 -8.88 49.23 -8.63
C VAL A 198 -8.02 49.73 -9.81
N ALA A 199 -8.14 49.28 -11.07
CA ALA A 199 -8.80 48.13 -11.74
C ALA A 199 -8.08 47.91 -13.13
N ARG A 200 -8.58 47.41 -14.28
CA ARG A 200 -9.93 47.03 -14.79
C ARG A 200 -9.82 46.23 -16.12
N GLU A 201 -10.67 45.21 -16.31
CA GLU A 201 -11.15 44.58 -17.59
C GLU A 201 -10.18 44.09 -18.71
N GLY A 202 -10.63 43.09 -19.47
CA GLY A 202 -9.86 42.51 -20.58
C GLY A 202 -10.53 41.32 -21.30
N GLU A 203 -11.83 41.39 -21.62
CA GLU A 203 -12.48 40.38 -22.47
C GLU A 203 -12.03 40.48 -23.94
N LYS A 204 -11.88 39.32 -24.60
CA LYS A 204 -12.37 39.17 -25.98
C LYS A 204 -12.50 37.72 -26.45
N GLU A 205 -13.64 37.44 -27.08
CA GLU A 205 -13.86 36.39 -28.08
C GLU A 205 -12.93 36.63 -29.32
N GLU A 206 -12.74 35.72 -30.29
CA GLU A 206 -13.80 35.03 -31.04
C GLU A 206 -13.36 33.79 -31.85
N THR A 207 -14.35 32.92 -32.11
CA THR A 207 -14.58 32.01 -33.26
C THR A 207 -13.45 31.20 -33.94
N ALA A 208 -13.50 29.89 -33.69
CA ALA A 208 -13.80 28.80 -34.65
C ALA A 208 -13.05 28.63 -36.01
N LYS A 209 -12.76 27.36 -36.35
CA LYS A 209 -13.44 26.70 -37.48
C LYS A 209 -13.42 25.16 -37.46
N GLU A 210 -14.25 24.55 -38.32
CA GLU A 210 -14.50 23.10 -38.39
C GLU A 210 -13.31 22.29 -38.98
N GLY A 211 -13.35 20.97 -38.78
CA GLY A 211 -12.35 20.03 -39.28
C GLY A 211 -12.85 18.58 -39.39
N GLU A 212 -14.09 18.37 -39.83
CA GLU A 212 -14.58 17.01 -40.14
C GLU A 212 -13.70 16.34 -41.20
N LYS A 213 -13.34 15.08 -40.95
CA LYS A 213 -13.16 14.13 -42.06
C LYS A 213 -13.34 12.68 -41.63
N GLU A 214 -14.52 12.16 -41.93
CA GLU A 214 -14.75 10.73 -42.05
C GLU A 214 -13.77 10.12 -43.07
N LYS A 215 -13.31 8.91 -42.78
CA LYS A 215 -12.97 7.90 -43.78
C LYS A 215 -13.30 6.51 -43.25
N GLU A 216 -14.56 6.14 -43.44
CA GLU A 216 -14.96 4.75 -43.62
C GLU A 216 -14.29 4.17 -44.89
N ALA A 217 -14.39 2.84 -45.05
CA ALA A 217 -13.92 1.99 -46.13
C ALA A 217 -12.44 1.52 -46.07
N ASP A 218 -12.11 0.27 -46.40
CA ASP A 218 -12.90 -0.96 -46.61
C ASP A 218 -11.91 -2.14 -46.76
N LYS A 219 -12.31 -3.34 -46.30
CA LYS A 219 -12.02 -4.69 -46.83
C LYS A 219 -11.48 -5.78 -45.91
N GLU A 220 -12.05 -6.96 -46.19
CA GLU A 220 -11.61 -8.31 -45.89
C GLU A 220 -10.15 -8.56 -46.35
N ILE A 221 -9.35 -9.23 -45.51
CA ILE A 221 -8.85 -10.61 -45.74
C ILE A 221 -8.85 -11.33 -44.38
#